data_AF-A0A6V8DQS2-F1
#
_entry.id   AF-A0A6V8DQS2-F1
#
_cell.length_a   1.000
_cell.length_b   1.000
_cell.length_c   1.000
_cell.angle_alpha   90.00
_cell.angle_beta   90.00
_cell.angle_gamma   90.00
#
_symmetry.space_group_name_H-M   'P 1'
#
loop_
_entity.id
_entity.type
_entity.pdbx_description
1 polymer ?
#
loop_
_entity_poly.entity_id
_entity_poly.type
_entity_poly.pdbx_seq_one_letter_code
_entity_poly.pdbx_strand_id
1 'polypeptide(L)'
;MAFRDMLVDVYNVEDTISVMHGMIDTSNKMGDIPLVFNSIREAPGHRAALNVLEKSRLCEMFDISPGDLIDVLAWAMENPSDPEIVEASEAPVMQSGQEEVDLTKIPIPWHFREDGGRYQSASIIVAQYAGIRNVSFHRQLLRDSNHTVARLVPRHLRTISSQAASSGDDVPVAVVNGADPTVLLAAAMSFSDYVDELTVASSLHMKLHGTPLKVVILPNGVMVPADAEYAMEARITPERDDEGPYVDITGTVDDIRQEHVIEYDHVYHRDKPVFHALIPTGIEHRTLMGMPRAPTIKNAVSKKVECVDVHMTDGGCGWLSSVVQIVPKNKGDGMLAIDAAFKGHPSMKQVVVVDTDIDVSDPRRVEWALMTRWQPDRDTVVLQGQRGSSLDPSRTEDGITSKIGMDATLDPGIDRSPYESVL
;
A
#
# COMPACT_ATOMS: atom_id res chain seq x y z
N MET A 1 15.66 -8.23 -8.29
CA MET A 1 14.82 -8.18 -9.51
C MET A 1 14.49 -6.72 -9.75
N ALA A 2 13.71 -6.37 -10.76
CA ALA A 2 13.25 -5.01 -11.00
C ALA A 2 11.74 -4.98 -11.24
N PHE A 3 11.13 -3.79 -11.16
CA PHE A 3 9.72 -3.58 -11.49
C PHE A 3 9.34 -4.17 -12.86
N ARG A 4 10.25 -4.10 -13.84
CA ARG A 4 10.05 -4.66 -15.19
C ARG A 4 9.87 -6.17 -15.24
N ASP A 5 10.38 -6.91 -14.26
CA ASP A 5 10.23 -8.36 -14.22
C ASP A 5 8.77 -8.75 -13.93
N MET A 6 7.98 -7.84 -13.35
CA MET A 6 6.53 -8.01 -13.16
C MET A 6 5.72 -7.88 -14.45
N LEU A 7 6.32 -7.32 -15.50
CA LEU A 7 5.64 -7.01 -16.76
C LEU A 7 5.61 -8.20 -17.73
N VAL A 8 6.14 -9.35 -17.30
CA VAL A 8 6.04 -10.62 -18.04
C VAL A 8 4.58 -11.08 -18.09
N ASP A 9 4.16 -11.54 -19.27
CA ASP A 9 2.80 -11.99 -19.58
C ASP A 9 1.70 -10.96 -19.27
N VAL A 10 2.06 -9.67 -19.30
CA VAL A 10 1.13 -8.56 -19.17
C VAL A 10 0.57 -8.17 -20.54
N TYR A 11 -0.72 -7.85 -20.61
CA TYR A 11 -1.36 -7.45 -21.86
C TYR A 11 -0.83 -6.10 -22.33
N ASN A 12 -0.38 -6.04 -23.58
CA ASN A 12 0.18 -4.83 -24.18
C ASN A 12 -0.91 -4.03 -24.90
N VAL A 13 -1.09 -2.78 -24.50
CA VAL A 13 -1.96 -1.80 -25.14
C VAL A 13 -1.14 -1.02 -26.16
N GLU A 14 -1.42 -1.30 -27.43
CA GLU A 14 -0.74 -0.68 -28.58
C GLU A 14 -1.33 0.68 -28.97
N ASP A 15 -2.58 0.95 -28.58
CA ASP A 15 -3.21 2.24 -28.82
C ASP A 15 -2.48 3.36 -28.04
N THR A 16 -2.37 4.53 -28.66
CA THR A 16 -1.86 5.72 -27.95
C THR A 16 -2.89 6.19 -26.92
N ILE A 17 -2.55 6.05 -25.65
CA ILE A 17 -3.39 6.44 -24.52
C ILE A 17 -2.98 7.82 -23.98
N SER A 18 -3.95 8.56 -23.47
CA SER A 18 -3.70 9.79 -22.72
C SER A 18 -3.62 9.49 -21.22
N VAL A 19 -2.73 10.18 -20.51
CA VAL A 19 -2.69 10.16 -19.04
C VAL A 19 -3.96 10.73 -18.42
N MET A 20 -4.78 11.45 -19.20
CA MET A 20 -6.03 12.07 -18.78
C MET A 20 -7.17 11.04 -18.86
N HIS A 21 -7.41 10.31 -17.78
CA HIS A 21 -8.41 9.25 -17.62
C HIS A 21 -8.23 8.02 -18.55
N GLY A 22 -7.36 8.07 -19.55
CA GLY A 22 -7.25 7.02 -20.57
C GLY A 22 -6.77 5.68 -20.00
N MET A 23 -5.89 5.70 -19.00
CA MET A 23 -5.41 4.47 -18.35
C MET A 23 -6.53 3.77 -17.56
N ILE A 24 -7.28 4.50 -16.72
CA ILE A 24 -8.40 3.94 -15.96
C ILE A 24 -9.56 3.50 -16.88
N ASP A 25 -9.89 4.28 -17.90
CA ASP A 25 -10.97 3.95 -18.84
C ASP A 25 -10.63 2.64 -19.59
N THR A 26 -9.34 2.42 -19.91
CA THR A 26 -8.85 1.17 -20.50
C THR A 26 -8.88 0.01 -19.50
N SER A 27 -8.42 0.22 -18.27
CA SER A 27 -8.48 -0.79 -17.19
C SER A 27 -9.90 -1.31 -16.99
N ASN A 28 -10.85 -0.38 -16.81
CA ASN A 28 -12.27 -0.70 -16.61
C ASN A 28 -12.85 -1.49 -17.79
N LYS A 29 -12.53 -1.10 -19.03
CA LYS A 29 -13.00 -1.79 -20.24
C LYS A 29 -12.44 -3.21 -20.34
N MET A 30 -11.21 -3.42 -19.89
CA MET A 30 -10.50 -4.70 -19.97
C MET A 30 -10.74 -5.59 -18.73
N GLY A 31 -11.52 -5.11 -17.75
CA GLY A 31 -11.83 -5.87 -16.53
C GLY A 31 -10.67 -5.94 -15.55
N ASP A 32 -9.91 -4.85 -15.41
CA ASP A 32 -8.81 -4.70 -14.45
C ASP A 32 -7.70 -5.75 -14.53
N ILE A 33 -7.52 -6.36 -15.71
CA ILE A 33 -6.35 -7.20 -15.97
C ILE A 33 -5.05 -6.37 -15.88
N PRO A 34 -3.89 -7.00 -15.68
CA PRO A 34 -2.59 -6.34 -15.83
C PRO A 34 -2.42 -5.74 -17.23
N LEU A 35 -1.98 -4.49 -17.31
CA LEU A 35 -1.79 -3.75 -18.56
C LEU A 35 -0.42 -3.07 -18.62
N VAL A 36 0.18 -3.06 -19.81
CA VAL A 36 1.30 -2.18 -20.19
C VAL A 36 0.86 -1.30 -21.36
N PHE A 37 0.99 0.01 -21.19
CA PHE A 37 0.70 1.01 -22.21
C PHE A 37 2.01 1.38 -22.92
N ASN A 38 2.13 1.02 -24.20
CA ASN A 38 3.36 1.21 -24.97
C ASN A 38 3.53 2.63 -25.53
N SER A 39 2.43 3.39 -25.66
CA SER A 39 2.42 4.74 -26.23
C SER A 39 1.58 5.69 -25.37
N ILE A 40 2.24 6.65 -24.73
CA ILE A 40 1.60 7.68 -23.89
C ILE A 40 1.72 9.04 -24.60
N ARG A 41 0.57 9.67 -24.88
CA ARG A 41 0.49 10.91 -25.65
C ARG A 41 1.28 12.06 -25.00
N GLU A 42 1.14 12.24 -23.70
CA GLU A 42 1.75 13.34 -22.95
C GLU A 42 3.23 13.07 -22.58
N ALA A 43 3.70 11.83 -22.73
CA ALA A 43 5.05 11.41 -22.36
C ALA A 43 5.69 10.53 -23.47
N PRO A 44 6.03 11.10 -24.65
CA PRO A 44 6.57 10.33 -25.77
C PRO A 44 7.85 9.57 -25.40
N GLY A 45 7.93 8.30 -25.75
CA GLY A 45 9.08 7.43 -25.45
C GLY A 45 9.03 6.76 -24.07
N HIS A 46 8.08 7.16 -23.22
CA HIS A 46 7.81 6.54 -21.94
C HIS A 46 6.62 5.58 -22.07
N ARG A 47 6.60 4.57 -21.21
CA ARG A 47 5.52 3.60 -21.08
C ARG A 47 4.89 3.70 -19.70
N ALA A 48 3.74 3.07 -19.49
CA ALA A 48 3.14 2.93 -18.16
C ALA A 48 2.64 1.50 -17.94
N ALA A 49 2.59 1.06 -16.69
CA ALA A 49 2.08 -0.24 -16.29
C ALA A 49 1.09 -0.10 -15.13
N LEU A 50 0.05 -0.93 -15.12
CA LEU A 50 -1.09 -0.82 -14.23
C LEU A 50 -1.67 -2.21 -13.94
N ASN A 51 -2.22 -2.39 -12.74
CA ASN A 51 -2.72 -3.67 -12.20
C ASN A 51 -1.65 -4.78 -12.16
N VAL A 52 -0.37 -4.45 -12.02
CA VAL A 52 0.71 -5.44 -12.05
C VAL A 52 1.06 -5.97 -10.65
N LEU A 53 0.84 -5.18 -9.60
CA LEU A 53 1.15 -5.50 -8.21
C LEU A 53 -0.05 -6.09 -7.45
N GLU A 54 -0.52 -7.23 -7.93
CA GLU A 54 -1.55 -8.03 -7.26
C GLU A 54 -0.92 -9.13 -6.39
N LYS A 55 -1.55 -9.47 -5.26
CA LYS A 55 -1.10 -10.55 -4.36
C LYS A 55 -0.84 -11.87 -5.09
N SER A 56 -1.72 -12.30 -5.99
CA SER A 56 -1.58 -13.56 -6.74
C SER A 56 -0.31 -13.57 -7.61
N ARG A 57 -0.09 -12.50 -8.38
CA ARG A 57 1.11 -12.29 -9.20
C ARG A 57 2.38 -12.19 -8.37
N LEU A 58 2.33 -11.52 -7.22
CA LEU A 58 3.46 -11.47 -6.27
C LEU A 58 3.82 -12.89 -5.79
N CYS A 59 2.82 -13.69 -5.41
CA CYS A 59 3.02 -15.07 -4.96
C CYS A 59 3.63 -15.94 -6.07
N GLU A 60 3.12 -15.83 -7.31
CA GLU A 60 3.65 -16.53 -8.47
C GLU A 60 5.10 -16.12 -8.77
N MET A 61 5.39 -14.81 -8.80
CA MET A 61 6.72 -14.28 -9.08
C MET A 61 7.75 -14.68 -8.01
N PHE A 62 7.34 -14.80 -6.75
CA PHE A 62 8.20 -15.20 -5.65
C PHE A 62 8.22 -16.72 -5.41
N ASP A 63 7.40 -17.50 -6.12
CA ASP A 63 7.21 -18.94 -5.91
C ASP A 63 6.86 -19.30 -4.45
N ILE A 64 5.90 -18.58 -3.87
CA ILE A 64 5.42 -18.78 -2.48
C ILE A 64 3.90 -18.76 -2.39
N SER A 65 3.35 -19.33 -1.31
CA SER A 65 1.91 -19.24 -1.07
C SER A 65 1.49 -17.87 -0.51
N PRO A 66 0.20 -17.49 -0.62
CA PRO A 66 -0.34 -16.30 0.03
C PRO A 66 -0.12 -16.21 1.54
N GLY A 67 -0.07 -17.35 2.23
CA GLY A 67 0.22 -17.43 3.66
C GLY A 67 1.70 -17.24 3.95
N ASP A 68 2.58 -17.89 3.16
CA ASP A 68 4.03 -17.72 3.27
C ASP A 68 4.46 -16.27 3.03
N LEU A 69 3.80 -15.56 2.10
CA LEU A 69 4.07 -14.14 1.86
C LEU A 69 3.85 -13.30 3.13
N ILE A 70 2.76 -13.53 3.86
CA ILE A 70 2.46 -12.84 5.13
C ILE A 70 3.57 -13.12 6.16
N ASP A 71 4.00 -14.38 6.25
CA ASP A 71 5.02 -14.80 7.21
C ASP A 71 6.41 -14.27 6.83
N VAL A 72 6.74 -14.17 5.53
CA VAL A 72 7.96 -13.54 5.02
C VAL A 72 7.99 -12.04 5.32
N LEU A 73 6.87 -11.34 5.10
CA LEU A 73 6.75 -9.92 5.44
C LEU A 73 6.98 -9.70 6.94
N ALA A 74 6.34 -10.49 7.80
CA ALA A 74 6.53 -10.41 9.25
C ALA A 74 7.99 -10.68 9.65
N TRP A 75 8.61 -11.70 9.06
CA TRP A 75 10.02 -12.02 9.31
C TRP A 75 10.94 -10.85 8.95
N ALA A 76 10.73 -10.17 7.81
CA ALA A 76 11.58 -9.07 7.38
C ALA A 76 11.49 -7.85 8.30
N MET A 77 10.33 -7.59 8.92
CA MET A 77 10.18 -6.52 9.92
C MET A 77 11.11 -6.70 11.12
N GLU A 78 11.36 -7.95 11.50
CA GLU A 78 12.15 -8.31 12.67
C GLU A 78 13.64 -8.55 12.34
N ASN A 79 13.98 -8.62 11.06
CA ASN A 79 15.32 -8.97 10.57
C ASN A 79 15.83 -7.98 9.51
N PRO A 80 15.83 -6.66 9.76
CA PRO A 80 16.35 -5.68 8.79
C PRO A 80 17.84 -5.91 8.48
N SER A 81 18.25 -5.62 7.26
CA SER A 81 19.65 -5.72 6.82
C SER A 81 20.03 -4.56 5.90
N ASP A 82 21.31 -4.16 5.88
CA ASP A 82 21.73 -3.05 5.04
C ASP A 82 21.63 -3.41 3.54
N PRO A 83 21.19 -2.47 2.68
CA PRO A 83 21.30 -2.63 1.24
C PRO A 83 22.76 -2.49 0.76
N GLU A 84 23.05 -2.99 -0.44
CA GLU A 84 24.33 -2.80 -1.11
C GLU A 84 24.36 -1.45 -1.83
N ILE A 85 25.27 -0.56 -1.47
CA ILE A 85 25.47 0.71 -2.17
C ILE A 85 26.32 0.46 -3.41
N VAL A 86 25.85 0.91 -4.57
CA VAL A 86 26.54 0.81 -5.86
C VAL A 86 26.82 2.18 -6.46
N GLU A 87 27.79 2.23 -7.37
CA GLU A 87 28.12 3.46 -8.10
C GLU A 87 27.03 3.84 -9.12
N ALA A 88 26.93 5.11 -9.48
CA ALA A 88 25.93 5.59 -10.43
C ALA A 88 25.99 4.89 -11.80
N SER A 89 27.19 4.50 -12.24
CA SER A 89 27.40 3.74 -13.48
C SER A 89 26.81 2.33 -13.46
N GLU A 90 26.56 1.78 -12.27
CA GLU A 90 26.00 0.45 -12.06
C GLU A 90 24.49 0.50 -11.75
N ALA A 91 23.91 1.70 -11.66
CA ALA A 91 22.51 1.90 -11.32
C ALA A 91 21.68 2.21 -12.57
N PRO A 92 20.85 1.27 -13.06
CA PRO A 92 20.03 1.50 -14.25
C PRO A 92 19.14 2.73 -14.18
N VAL A 93 18.64 3.11 -13.01
CA VAL A 93 17.83 4.34 -12.82
C VAL A 93 18.57 5.63 -13.22
N MET A 94 19.91 5.60 -13.26
CA MET A 94 20.78 6.73 -13.60
C MET A 94 21.19 6.76 -15.08
N GLN A 95 20.61 5.90 -15.94
CA GLN A 95 20.98 5.80 -17.36
C GLN A 95 20.68 7.07 -18.16
N SER A 96 19.57 7.74 -17.84
CA SER A 96 19.08 8.92 -18.53
C SER A 96 18.44 9.87 -17.52
N GLY A 97 18.08 11.08 -17.98
CA GLY A 97 17.31 12.03 -17.21
C GLY A 97 16.76 13.15 -18.07
N GLN A 98 16.02 14.06 -17.46
CA GLN A 98 15.59 15.29 -18.12
C GLN A 98 16.68 16.37 -18.02
N GLU A 99 16.89 17.15 -19.10
CA GLU A 99 17.78 18.32 -19.07
C GLU A 99 17.21 19.45 -18.20
N GLU A 100 15.90 19.64 -18.28
CA GLU A 100 15.11 20.56 -17.46
C GLU A 100 13.92 19.79 -16.89
N VAL A 101 13.67 19.95 -15.59
CA VAL A 101 12.59 19.24 -14.89
C VAL A 101 11.24 19.66 -15.48
N ASP A 102 10.52 18.68 -16.01
CA ASP A 102 9.16 18.82 -16.50
C ASP A 102 8.37 17.53 -16.22
N LEU A 103 7.73 17.52 -15.06
CA LEU A 103 6.84 16.45 -14.59
C LEU A 103 5.64 16.25 -15.52
N THR A 104 5.26 17.26 -16.33
CA THR A 104 4.14 17.11 -17.27
C THR A 104 4.47 16.16 -18.43
N LYS A 105 5.76 15.87 -18.66
CA LYS A 105 6.29 14.90 -19.63
C LYS A 105 6.53 13.51 -19.03
N ILE A 106 6.21 13.29 -17.75
CA ILE A 106 6.20 11.97 -17.12
C ILE A 106 4.77 11.40 -17.26
N PRO A 107 4.58 10.07 -17.42
CA PRO A 107 3.25 9.44 -17.52
C PRO A 107 2.37 9.49 -16.24
N ILE A 108 2.36 10.61 -15.50
CA ILE A 108 1.57 10.78 -14.28
C ILE A 108 0.06 10.83 -14.64
N PRO A 109 -0.74 9.84 -14.22
CA PRO A 109 -2.14 9.72 -14.60
C PRO A 109 -3.06 10.69 -13.85
N TRP A 110 -4.11 11.14 -14.51
CA TRP A 110 -5.33 11.65 -13.87
C TRP A 110 -6.35 10.52 -13.90
N HIS A 111 -6.58 9.88 -12.76
CA HIS A 111 -7.43 8.69 -12.67
C HIS A 111 -8.91 9.07 -12.73
N PHE A 112 -9.45 9.62 -11.66
CA PHE A 112 -10.89 9.91 -11.59
C PHE A 112 -11.17 11.33 -12.06
N ARG A 113 -12.30 11.53 -12.73
CA ARG A 113 -12.71 12.86 -13.22
C ARG A 113 -12.98 13.82 -12.06
N GLU A 114 -13.26 13.27 -10.89
CA GLU A 114 -13.45 13.93 -9.61
C GLU A 114 -12.14 14.35 -8.94
N ASP A 115 -10.99 13.80 -9.35
CA ASP A 115 -9.69 14.19 -8.80
C ASP A 115 -9.34 15.63 -9.24
N GLY A 116 -8.59 16.35 -8.39
CA GLY A 116 -8.11 17.70 -8.68
C GLY A 116 -7.11 17.78 -9.84
N GLY A 117 -6.60 16.65 -10.35
CA GLY A 117 -5.67 16.60 -11.46
C GLY A 117 -4.90 15.28 -11.55
N ARG A 118 -3.67 15.36 -12.08
CA ARG A 118 -2.76 14.21 -12.23
C ARG A 118 -2.10 13.86 -10.90
N TYR A 119 -2.03 12.57 -10.54
CA TYR A 119 -1.46 12.11 -9.28
C TYR A 119 -0.38 11.05 -9.46
N GLN A 120 0.74 11.21 -8.75
CA GLN A 120 1.64 10.09 -8.47
C GLN A 120 1.10 9.31 -7.27
N SER A 121 0.31 8.27 -7.55
CA SER A 121 -0.30 7.41 -6.54
C SER A 121 0.54 6.18 -6.17
N ALA A 122 1.42 5.74 -7.09
CA ALA A 122 2.28 4.55 -6.90
C ALA A 122 3.72 4.89 -6.51
N SER A 123 4.06 6.19 -6.41
CA SER A 123 5.44 6.59 -6.13
C SER A 123 5.68 6.62 -4.62
N ILE A 124 6.81 6.08 -4.21
CA ILE A 124 7.29 6.16 -2.83
C ILE A 124 8.16 7.41 -2.67
N ILE A 125 8.12 8.00 -1.49
CA ILE A 125 9.02 9.08 -1.09
C ILE A 125 10.07 8.47 -0.17
N VAL A 126 11.34 8.54 -0.54
CA VAL A 126 12.46 8.29 0.36
C VAL A 126 12.89 9.62 0.94
N ALA A 127 12.68 9.83 2.23
CA ALA A 127 13.12 11.03 2.93
C ALA A 127 14.33 10.73 3.80
N GLN A 128 15.28 11.66 3.85
CA GLN A 128 16.44 11.57 4.74
C GLN A 128 16.70 12.92 5.41
N TYR A 129 16.47 12.97 6.73
CA TYR A 129 16.64 14.19 7.51
C TYR A 129 17.13 13.89 8.92
N ALA A 130 18.12 14.65 9.39
CA ALA A 130 18.71 14.52 10.72
C ALA A 130 19.15 13.07 11.08
N GLY A 131 19.64 12.30 10.11
CA GLY A 131 20.07 10.91 10.30
C GLY A 131 18.95 9.88 10.34
N ILE A 132 17.69 10.28 10.14
CA ILE A 132 16.53 9.39 10.04
C ILE A 132 16.16 9.24 8.57
N ARG A 133 15.94 7.99 8.14
CA ARG A 133 15.35 7.66 6.84
C ARG A 133 13.92 7.17 7.02
N ASN A 134 13.05 7.55 6.09
CA ASN A 134 11.70 7.00 5.97
C ASN A 134 11.36 6.77 4.49
N VAL A 135 10.75 5.63 4.19
CA VAL A 135 10.20 5.32 2.86
C VAL A 135 8.71 5.04 2.98
N SER A 136 7.90 5.80 2.26
CA SER A 136 6.45 5.67 2.36
C SER A 136 5.72 6.12 1.10
N PHE A 137 4.52 5.58 0.89
CA PHE A 137 3.62 6.06 -0.16
C PHE A 137 2.90 7.34 0.27
N HIS A 138 2.88 8.31 -0.64
CA HIS A 138 2.07 9.51 -0.51
C HIS A 138 1.51 9.87 -1.88
N ARG A 139 0.20 10.08 -1.96
CA ARG A 139 -0.41 10.66 -3.16
C ARG A 139 0.12 12.09 -3.34
N GLN A 140 0.53 12.39 -4.56
CA GLN A 140 1.17 13.67 -4.92
C GLN A 140 0.43 14.27 -6.11
N LEU A 141 -0.31 15.35 -5.88
CA LEU A 141 -1.01 16.11 -6.91
C LEU A 141 0.01 16.90 -7.74
N LEU A 142 0.03 16.72 -9.04
CA LEU A 142 0.85 17.51 -9.97
C LEU A 142 0.33 18.95 -10.00
N ARG A 143 1.13 19.88 -9.45
CA ARG A 143 0.80 21.31 -9.44
C ARG A 143 1.21 21.99 -10.74
N ASP A 144 2.47 21.80 -11.12
CA ASP A 144 3.10 22.44 -12.27
C ASP A 144 4.27 21.57 -12.81
N SER A 145 5.16 22.13 -13.62
CA SER A 145 6.25 21.39 -14.26
C SER A 145 7.30 20.84 -13.29
N ASN A 146 7.46 21.40 -12.10
CA ASN A 146 8.49 20.96 -11.16
C ASN A 146 7.99 20.88 -9.71
N HIS A 147 6.68 20.93 -9.48
CA HIS A 147 6.10 20.78 -8.14
C HIS A 147 4.94 19.80 -8.09
N THR A 148 4.86 19.11 -6.95
CA THR A 148 3.65 18.39 -6.53
C THR A 148 3.20 18.82 -5.14
N VAL A 149 1.94 18.61 -4.80
CA VAL A 149 1.40 18.81 -3.44
C VAL A 149 1.07 17.44 -2.85
N ALA A 150 1.62 17.12 -1.69
CA ALA A 150 1.58 15.77 -1.13
C ALA A 150 0.90 15.71 0.24
N ARG A 151 -0.10 14.84 0.37
CA ARG A 151 -0.77 14.61 1.65
C ARG A 151 0.10 13.77 2.60
N LEU A 152 0.56 14.41 3.67
CA LEU A 152 1.36 13.76 4.71
C LEU A 152 0.50 13.51 5.96
N VAL A 153 -0.02 12.30 6.09
CA VAL A 153 -0.81 11.88 7.28
C VAL A 153 0.06 11.81 8.54
N PRO A 154 -0.50 11.95 9.77
CA PRO A 154 0.25 12.00 11.03
C PRO A 154 1.08 10.73 11.37
N ARG A 155 2.19 10.55 10.67
CA ARG A 155 3.16 9.44 10.72
C ARG A 155 4.58 10.00 10.56
N HIS A 156 5.58 9.12 10.41
CA HIS A 156 7.00 9.45 10.36
C HIS A 156 7.33 10.62 9.41
N LEU A 157 6.94 10.56 8.14
CA LEU A 157 7.22 11.64 7.19
C LEU A 157 6.58 12.97 7.62
N ARG A 158 5.33 12.98 8.10
CA ARG A 158 4.69 14.22 8.61
C ARG A 158 5.43 14.78 9.82
N THR A 159 5.91 13.92 10.72
CA THR A 159 6.72 14.35 11.88
C THR A 159 8.03 14.98 11.42
N ILE A 160 8.74 14.32 10.48
CA ILE A 160 10.00 14.82 9.89
C ILE A 160 9.78 16.18 9.22
N SER A 161 8.80 16.28 8.32
CA SER A 161 8.50 17.53 7.59
C SER A 161 8.03 18.65 8.50
N SER A 162 7.25 18.35 9.54
CA SER A 162 6.83 19.39 10.51
C SER A 162 8.01 19.90 11.33
N GLN A 163 8.95 19.02 11.70
CA GLN A 163 10.16 19.41 12.42
C GLN A 163 11.05 20.30 11.55
N ALA A 164 11.34 19.89 10.31
CA ALA A 164 12.12 20.68 9.38
C ALA A 164 11.49 22.05 9.10
N ALA A 165 10.18 22.08 8.84
CA ALA A 165 9.44 23.33 8.63
C ALA A 165 9.49 24.27 9.85
N SER A 166 9.50 23.74 11.07
CA SER A 166 9.64 24.56 12.29
C SER A 166 11.00 25.23 12.43
N SER A 167 12.02 24.69 11.75
CA SER A 167 13.37 25.24 11.63
C SER A 167 13.58 26.06 10.36
N GLY A 168 12.58 26.12 9.47
CA GLY A 168 12.71 26.75 8.15
C GLY A 168 13.54 25.94 7.16
N ASP A 169 13.78 24.66 7.46
CA ASP A 169 14.55 23.75 6.61
C ASP A 169 13.63 23.02 5.62
N ASP A 170 14.18 22.72 4.45
CA ASP A 170 13.61 21.72 3.55
C ASP A 170 14.01 20.30 3.99
N VAL A 171 13.22 19.31 3.62
CA VAL A 171 13.56 17.89 3.79
C VAL A 171 14.06 17.35 2.45
N PRO A 172 15.33 16.93 2.33
CA PRO A 172 15.82 16.22 1.16
C PRO A 172 15.06 14.91 0.98
N VAL A 173 14.51 14.71 -0.23
CA VAL A 173 13.80 13.49 -0.59
C VAL A 173 14.18 12.99 -1.97
N ALA A 174 13.79 11.76 -2.26
CA ALA A 174 13.69 11.25 -3.61
C ALA A 174 12.31 10.67 -3.83
N VAL A 175 11.66 11.04 -4.93
CA VAL A 175 10.41 10.42 -5.36
C VAL A 175 10.74 9.32 -6.36
N VAL A 176 10.47 8.07 -5.96
CA VAL A 176 10.85 6.88 -6.71
C VAL A 176 9.59 6.23 -7.29
N ASN A 177 9.61 5.93 -8.59
CA ASN A 177 8.51 5.24 -9.28
C ASN A 177 9.03 3.98 -9.99
N GLY A 178 8.22 2.92 -10.00
CA GLY A 178 8.60 1.63 -10.55
C GLY A 178 9.78 1.01 -9.80
N ALA A 179 9.72 1.00 -8.47
CA ALA A 179 10.71 0.31 -7.64
C ALA A 179 10.47 -1.22 -7.63
N ASP A 180 11.48 -1.97 -7.19
CA ASP A 180 11.35 -3.41 -6.99
C ASP A 180 10.18 -3.74 -6.03
N PRO A 181 9.41 -4.82 -6.28
CA PRO A 181 8.25 -5.17 -5.47
C PRO A 181 8.55 -5.31 -3.97
N THR A 182 9.74 -5.79 -3.61
CA THR A 182 10.16 -5.88 -2.20
C THR A 182 10.29 -4.51 -1.54
N VAL A 183 10.71 -3.49 -2.29
CA VAL A 183 10.76 -2.10 -1.83
C VAL A 183 9.35 -1.53 -1.68
N LEU A 184 8.48 -1.74 -2.67
CA LEU A 184 7.08 -1.30 -2.61
C LEU A 184 6.35 -1.95 -1.42
N LEU A 185 6.58 -3.23 -1.17
CA LEU A 185 6.01 -3.93 -0.01
C LEU A 185 6.54 -3.35 1.30
N ALA A 186 7.85 -3.16 1.44
CA ALA A 186 8.45 -2.58 2.63
C ALA A 186 7.95 -1.16 2.92
N ALA A 187 7.83 -0.31 1.89
CA ALA A 187 7.34 1.06 2.01
C ALA A 187 5.84 1.14 2.39
N ALA A 188 5.08 0.07 2.14
CA ALA A 188 3.67 -0.02 2.54
C ALA A 188 3.48 -0.57 3.97
N MET A 189 4.53 -1.13 4.57
CA MET A 189 4.49 -1.64 5.93
C MET A 189 4.48 -0.50 6.95
N SER A 190 3.95 -0.76 8.14
CA SER A 190 3.81 0.24 9.19
C SER A 190 4.58 -0.15 10.44
N PHE A 191 5.51 0.71 10.83
CA PHE A 191 6.35 0.54 12.02
C PHE A 191 5.92 1.51 13.12
N SER A 192 6.07 1.10 14.39
CA SER A 192 5.83 1.98 15.54
C SER A 192 7.03 2.87 15.83
N ASP A 193 8.23 2.31 15.63
CA ASP A 193 9.51 2.99 15.76
C ASP A 193 10.05 3.39 14.37
N TYR A 194 11.03 4.30 14.34
CA TYR A 194 11.77 4.61 13.11
C TYR A 194 12.63 3.41 12.73
N VAL A 195 12.06 2.56 11.88
CA VAL A 195 12.77 1.52 11.15
C VAL A 195 12.97 2.04 9.73
N ASP A 196 14.18 1.88 9.22
CA ASP A 196 14.50 2.22 7.86
C ASP A 196 13.93 1.16 6.91
N GLU A 197 12.88 1.53 6.17
CA GLU A 197 12.17 0.60 5.30
C GLU A 197 13.04 0.04 4.17
N LEU A 198 14.13 0.72 3.76
CA LEU A 198 15.08 0.13 2.79
C LEU A 198 15.84 -1.07 3.38
N THR A 199 16.04 -1.11 4.69
CA THR A 199 16.69 -2.27 5.34
C THR A 199 15.75 -3.48 5.42
N VAL A 200 14.45 -3.22 5.59
CA VAL A 200 13.41 -4.26 5.50
C VAL A 200 13.30 -4.77 4.07
N ALA A 201 13.31 -3.85 3.09
CA ALA A 201 13.32 -4.20 1.67
C ALA A 201 14.55 -5.03 1.30
N SER A 202 15.74 -4.71 1.82
CA SER A 202 16.96 -5.49 1.60
C SER A 202 16.83 -6.92 2.10
N SER A 203 16.25 -7.12 3.29
CA SER A 203 16.00 -8.45 3.84
C SER A 203 14.97 -9.24 3.02
N LEU A 204 13.90 -8.59 2.55
CA LEU A 204 12.95 -9.19 1.63
C LEU A 204 13.63 -9.60 0.32
N HIS A 205 14.41 -8.71 -0.27
CA HIS A 205 15.12 -8.95 -1.52
C HIS A 205 16.11 -10.12 -1.39
N MET A 206 16.87 -10.18 -0.28
CA MET A 206 17.76 -11.31 0.00
C MET A 206 16.99 -12.62 0.16
N LYS A 207 15.87 -12.61 0.90
CA LYS A 207 15.09 -13.83 1.17
C LYS A 207 14.36 -14.37 -0.06
N LEU A 208 13.82 -13.49 -0.90
CA LEU A 208 12.99 -13.83 -2.05
C LEU A 208 13.80 -13.97 -3.36
N HIS A 209 14.93 -13.27 -3.49
CA HIS A 209 15.75 -13.27 -4.70
C HIS A 209 17.17 -13.81 -4.51
N GLY A 210 17.59 -14.10 -3.27
CA GLY A 210 18.93 -14.62 -2.98
C GLY A 210 20.07 -13.63 -3.23
N THR A 211 19.76 -12.33 -3.35
CA THR A 211 20.72 -11.26 -3.65
C THR A 211 20.42 -10.01 -2.80
N PRO A 212 21.41 -9.17 -2.45
CA PRO A 212 21.15 -7.94 -1.72
C PRO A 212 20.38 -6.92 -2.59
N LEU A 213 19.57 -6.07 -1.94
CA LEU A 213 18.97 -4.92 -2.61
C LEU A 213 20.07 -3.91 -2.93
N LYS A 214 20.18 -3.51 -4.20
CA LYS A 214 21.14 -2.48 -4.63
C LYS A 214 20.52 -1.09 -4.56
N VAL A 215 21.26 -0.14 -4.02
CA VAL A 215 20.86 1.28 -3.92
C VAL A 215 21.97 2.19 -4.45
N VAL A 216 21.58 3.33 -4.99
CA VAL A 216 22.49 4.41 -5.38
C VAL A 216 22.16 5.67 -4.57
N ILE A 217 23.18 6.48 -4.27
CA ILE A 217 23.00 7.74 -3.56
C ILE A 217 22.89 8.87 -4.60
N LEU A 218 21.78 9.62 -4.56
CA LEU A 218 21.60 10.81 -5.39
C LEU A 218 22.47 11.98 -4.88
N PRO A 219 22.74 13.02 -5.70
CA PRO A 219 23.51 14.19 -5.29
C PRO A 219 23.04 14.87 -4.00
N ASN A 220 21.74 14.86 -3.71
CA ASN A 220 21.18 15.38 -2.44
C ASN A 220 21.40 14.47 -1.21
N GLY A 221 22.10 13.33 -1.38
CA GLY A 221 22.45 12.39 -0.31
C GLY A 221 21.40 11.31 -0.03
N VAL A 222 20.27 11.30 -0.74
CA VAL A 222 19.18 10.32 -0.54
C VAL A 222 19.49 9.01 -1.28
N MET A 223 19.32 7.87 -0.59
CA MET A 223 19.45 6.54 -1.20
C MET A 223 18.17 6.15 -1.96
N VAL A 224 18.32 5.65 -3.19
CA VAL A 224 17.21 5.13 -4.01
C VAL A 224 17.53 3.73 -4.54
N PRO A 225 16.53 2.86 -4.75
CA PRO A 225 16.75 1.55 -5.38
C PRO A 225 17.38 1.72 -6.77
N ALA A 226 18.54 1.09 -6.98
CA ALA A 226 19.31 1.24 -8.23
C ALA A 226 18.54 0.77 -9.47
N ASP A 227 17.65 -0.21 -9.27
CA ASP A 227 16.84 -0.85 -10.30
C ASP A 227 15.44 -0.24 -10.47
N ALA A 228 15.16 0.93 -9.88
CA ALA A 228 13.90 1.64 -10.11
C ALA A 228 13.79 2.16 -11.56
N GLU A 229 12.56 2.42 -12.02
CA GLU A 229 12.33 3.04 -13.34
C GLU A 229 12.57 4.55 -13.33
N TYR A 230 12.22 5.23 -12.23
CA TYR A 230 12.48 6.66 -12.01
C TYR A 230 12.99 6.91 -10.60
N ALA A 231 13.95 7.83 -10.47
CA ALA A 231 14.37 8.44 -9.22
C ALA A 231 14.44 9.95 -9.42
N MET A 232 13.61 10.68 -8.68
CA MET A 232 13.47 12.12 -8.83
C MET A 232 14.03 12.80 -7.59
N GLU A 233 15.13 13.54 -7.76
CA GLU A 233 15.74 14.34 -6.71
C GLU A 233 14.82 15.52 -6.39
N ALA A 234 14.45 15.66 -5.13
CA ALA A 234 13.44 16.64 -4.72
C ALA A 234 13.62 17.05 -3.25
N ARG A 235 12.80 18.01 -2.82
CA ARG A 235 12.72 18.47 -1.43
C ARG A 235 11.28 18.77 -1.03
N ILE A 236 10.91 18.38 0.18
CA ILE A 236 9.65 18.83 0.79
C ILE A 236 9.91 20.19 1.40
N THR A 237 9.17 21.21 0.95
CA THR A 237 9.36 22.60 1.40
C THR A 237 8.41 22.94 2.56
N PRO A 238 8.67 24.04 3.29
CA PRO A 238 7.72 24.62 4.25
C PRO A 238 6.44 25.16 3.61
N GLU A 239 6.42 25.37 2.29
CA GLU A 239 5.26 25.88 1.56
C GLU A 239 4.06 24.92 1.67
N ARG A 240 2.87 25.50 1.58
CA ARG A 240 1.60 24.77 1.56
C ARG A 240 0.78 25.21 0.36
N ASP A 241 0.06 24.25 -0.20
CA ASP A 241 -0.86 24.50 -1.30
C ASP A 241 -2.06 23.54 -1.21
N ASP A 242 -3.07 23.76 -2.06
CA ASP A 242 -4.26 22.92 -2.13
C ASP A 242 -3.92 21.53 -2.69
N GLU A 243 -4.22 20.50 -1.90
CA GLU A 243 -4.21 19.09 -2.30
C GLU A 243 -5.63 18.55 -2.28
N GLY A 244 -6.03 17.84 -3.34
CA GLY A 244 -7.39 17.35 -3.52
C GLY A 244 -8.24 18.21 -4.47
N PRO A 245 -9.50 17.83 -4.74
CA PRO A 245 -10.16 16.60 -4.27
C PRO A 245 -9.46 15.34 -4.80
N TYR A 246 -9.69 14.19 -4.15
CA TYR A 246 -9.09 12.92 -4.55
C TYR A 246 -9.98 11.74 -4.19
N VAL A 247 -10.25 10.84 -5.14
CA VAL A 247 -10.95 9.58 -4.86
C VAL A 247 -10.00 8.63 -4.14
N ASP A 248 -10.26 8.37 -2.86
CA ASP A 248 -9.39 7.52 -2.04
C ASP A 248 -9.86 6.06 -1.99
N ILE A 249 -9.19 5.18 -1.24
CA ILE A 249 -9.39 3.73 -1.20
C ILE A 249 -10.85 3.28 -1.04
N THR A 250 -11.67 4.07 -0.35
CA THR A 250 -13.10 3.81 -0.10
C THR A 250 -14.00 4.09 -1.29
N GLY A 251 -13.46 4.65 -2.38
CA GLY A 251 -14.23 5.13 -3.53
C GLY A 251 -14.99 6.43 -3.25
N THR A 252 -14.70 7.09 -2.13
CA THR A 252 -15.26 8.40 -1.79
C THR A 252 -14.27 9.51 -2.10
N VAL A 253 -14.80 10.65 -2.51
CA VAL A 253 -14.00 11.86 -2.73
C VAL A 253 -13.59 12.45 -1.39
N ASP A 254 -12.29 12.61 -1.21
CA ASP A 254 -11.69 13.26 -0.05
C ASP A 254 -11.55 14.77 -0.27
N ASP A 255 -11.61 15.54 0.82
CA ASP A 255 -11.65 17.01 0.78
C ASP A 255 -10.33 17.65 0.36
N ILE A 256 -10.42 18.90 -0.09
CA ILE A 256 -9.27 19.77 -0.35
C ILE A 256 -8.63 20.22 0.97
N ARG A 257 -7.31 20.12 1.08
CA ARG A 257 -6.55 20.54 2.27
C ARG A 257 -5.23 21.21 1.91
N GLN A 258 -4.75 22.06 2.80
CA GLN A 258 -3.44 22.69 2.70
C GLN A 258 -2.35 21.70 3.12
N GLU A 259 -1.59 21.21 2.15
CA GLU A 259 -0.58 20.16 2.33
C GLU A 259 0.79 20.59 1.79
N HIS A 260 1.84 19.81 2.04
CA HIS A 260 3.21 20.22 1.73
C HIS A 260 3.47 20.22 0.23
N VAL A 261 4.19 21.24 -0.24
CA VAL A 261 4.73 21.29 -1.60
C VAL A 261 6.04 20.51 -1.65
N ILE A 262 6.21 19.70 -2.69
CA ILE A 262 7.45 19.02 -3.05
C ILE A 262 7.97 19.69 -4.32
N GLU A 263 9.19 20.23 -4.25
CA GLU A 263 9.90 20.82 -5.38
C GLU A 263 10.93 19.81 -5.92
N TYR A 264 10.99 19.67 -7.24
CA TYR A 264 11.81 18.69 -7.94
C TYR A 264 13.01 19.37 -8.59
N ASP A 265 14.20 18.91 -8.24
CA ASP A 265 15.48 19.47 -8.71
C ASP A 265 16.01 18.72 -9.93
N HIS A 266 15.89 17.39 -9.96
CA HIS A 266 16.34 16.54 -11.06
C HIS A 266 15.45 15.30 -11.25
N VAL A 267 15.35 14.82 -12.49
CA VAL A 267 14.63 13.58 -12.84
C VAL A 267 15.62 12.62 -13.51
N TYR A 268 15.93 11.51 -12.82
CA TYR A 268 16.68 10.38 -13.38
C TYR A 268 15.73 9.25 -13.73
N HIS A 269 16.00 8.55 -14.82
CA HIS A 269 15.24 7.38 -15.22
C HIS A 269 16.05 6.40 -16.07
N ARG A 270 15.58 5.15 -16.12
CA ARG A 270 16.08 4.13 -17.06
C ARG A 270 15.83 4.52 -18.51
N ASP A 271 16.52 3.87 -19.44
CA ASP A 271 16.15 3.93 -20.85
C ASP A 271 14.75 3.32 -21.10
N LYS A 272 13.92 4.04 -21.88
CA LYS A 272 12.54 3.65 -22.24
C LYS A 272 11.68 3.33 -21.01
N PRO A 273 11.64 4.21 -20.01
CA PRO A 273 11.17 3.87 -18.66
C PRO A 273 9.68 3.51 -18.65
N VAL A 274 9.29 2.68 -17.69
CA VAL A 274 7.91 2.25 -17.47
C VAL A 274 7.41 2.86 -16.17
N PHE A 275 6.46 3.77 -16.26
CA PHE A 275 5.84 4.38 -15.08
C PHE A 275 4.86 3.40 -14.44
N HIS A 276 5.03 3.11 -13.15
CA HIS A 276 4.05 2.38 -12.36
C HIS A 276 2.87 3.32 -12.04
N ALA A 277 1.72 3.04 -12.64
CA ALA A 277 0.46 3.72 -12.37
C ALA A 277 -0.44 2.82 -11.52
N LEU A 278 -0.90 3.35 -10.39
CA LEU A 278 -1.78 2.63 -9.46
C LEU A 278 -3.12 3.36 -9.39
N ILE A 279 -4.21 2.71 -9.79
CA ILE A 279 -5.55 3.30 -9.70
C ILE A 279 -5.99 3.34 -8.23
N PRO A 280 -6.37 4.51 -7.68
CA PRO A 280 -6.97 4.58 -6.34
C PRO A 280 -8.24 3.71 -6.31
N THR A 281 -8.56 3.05 -5.18
CA THR A 281 -9.60 1.99 -5.09
C THR A 281 -9.30 0.69 -5.84
N GLY A 282 -8.29 0.66 -6.72
CA GLY A 282 -7.96 -0.49 -7.54
C GLY A 282 -7.32 -1.64 -6.77
N ILE A 283 -7.07 -2.74 -7.48
CA ILE A 283 -6.53 -3.97 -6.90
C ILE A 283 -5.16 -3.79 -6.24
N GLU A 284 -4.29 -2.97 -6.85
CA GLU A 284 -2.96 -2.68 -6.31
C GLU A 284 -3.03 -1.83 -5.05
N HIS A 285 -3.95 -0.84 -5.00
CA HIS A 285 -4.14 -0.02 -3.80
C HIS A 285 -4.60 -0.90 -2.62
N ARG A 286 -5.58 -1.79 -2.85
CA ARG A 286 -6.03 -2.76 -1.84
C ARG A 286 -4.92 -3.72 -1.43
N THR A 287 -4.11 -4.19 -2.38
CA THR A 287 -2.98 -5.08 -2.11
C THR A 287 -1.93 -4.40 -1.23
N LEU A 288 -1.46 -3.22 -1.62
CA LEU A 288 -0.43 -2.49 -0.87
C LEU A 288 -0.93 -1.97 0.48
N MET A 289 -2.20 -1.58 0.61
CA MET A 289 -2.71 -1.03 1.87
C MET A 289 -3.16 -2.11 2.85
N GLY A 290 -3.93 -3.10 2.37
CA GLY A 290 -4.57 -4.12 3.19
C GLY A 290 -3.64 -5.29 3.55
N MET A 291 -2.85 -5.78 2.59
CA MET A 291 -2.01 -6.96 2.82
C MET A 291 -0.99 -6.76 3.93
N PRO A 292 -0.28 -5.62 4.07
CA PRO A 292 0.63 -5.40 5.19
C PRO A 292 -0.04 -5.31 6.56
N ARG A 293 -1.37 -5.16 6.64
CA ARG A 293 -2.14 -5.20 7.91
C ARG A 293 -2.52 -6.60 8.35
N ALA A 294 -2.69 -7.54 7.42
CA ALA A 294 -2.99 -8.93 7.77
C ALA A 294 -1.96 -9.56 8.73
N PRO A 295 -0.63 -9.40 8.53
CA PRO A 295 0.37 -9.89 9.48
C PRO A 295 0.25 -9.27 10.89
N THR A 296 -0.05 -7.96 11.00
CA THR A 296 -0.14 -7.31 12.32
C THR A 296 -1.37 -7.78 13.09
N ILE A 297 -2.50 -8.00 12.39
CA ILE A 297 -3.70 -8.62 12.95
C ILE A 297 -3.39 -10.07 13.36
N LYS A 298 -2.85 -10.89 12.45
CA LYS A 298 -2.54 -12.31 12.69
C LYS A 298 -1.61 -12.46 13.90
N ASN A 299 -0.54 -11.66 14.00
CA ASN A 299 0.38 -11.67 15.13
C ASN A 299 -0.31 -11.26 16.45
N ALA A 300 -1.13 -10.20 16.44
CA ALA A 300 -1.85 -9.77 17.64
C ALA A 300 -2.82 -10.85 18.15
N VAL A 301 -3.56 -11.50 17.24
CA VAL A 301 -4.49 -12.58 17.56
C VAL A 301 -3.75 -13.83 18.01
N SER A 302 -2.66 -14.21 17.34
CA SER A 302 -1.82 -15.38 17.66
C SER A 302 -1.23 -15.35 19.07
N LYS A 303 -1.07 -14.17 19.66
CA LYS A 303 -0.65 -14.00 21.07
C LYS A 303 -1.73 -14.37 22.08
N LYS A 304 -2.98 -14.55 21.64
CA LYS A 304 -4.15 -14.83 22.48
C LYS A 304 -4.76 -16.19 22.19
N VAL A 305 -4.92 -16.52 20.91
CA VAL A 305 -5.55 -17.75 20.42
C VAL A 305 -4.82 -18.24 19.18
N GLU A 306 -5.03 -19.50 18.79
CA GLU A 306 -4.44 -20.03 17.56
C GLU A 306 -5.12 -19.41 16.33
N CYS A 307 -4.40 -18.55 15.63
CA CYS A 307 -4.86 -17.83 14.44
C CYS A 307 -4.24 -18.46 13.19
N VAL A 308 -5.09 -18.83 12.23
CA VAL A 308 -4.68 -19.51 11.00
C VAL A 308 -4.50 -18.52 9.87
N ASP A 309 -5.49 -17.64 9.65
CA ASP A 309 -5.49 -16.71 8.52
C ASP A 309 -6.22 -15.39 8.85
N VAL A 310 -5.89 -14.34 8.09
CA VAL A 310 -6.54 -13.03 8.15
C VAL A 310 -6.73 -12.51 6.73
N HIS A 311 -7.98 -12.19 6.39
CA HIS A 311 -8.34 -11.61 5.10
C HIS A 311 -8.95 -10.22 5.28
N MET A 312 -8.39 -9.21 4.59
CA MET A 312 -9.00 -7.89 4.50
C MET A 312 -10.05 -7.89 3.39
N THR A 313 -11.32 -7.66 3.75
CA THR A 313 -12.45 -7.86 2.83
C THR A 313 -12.52 -6.80 1.73
N ASP A 314 -12.94 -7.21 0.53
CA ASP A 314 -13.12 -6.32 -0.61
C ASP A 314 -14.20 -5.25 -0.36
N GLY A 315 -15.35 -5.66 0.22
CA GLY A 315 -16.42 -4.72 0.60
C GLY A 315 -15.98 -3.73 1.69
N GLY A 316 -15.05 -4.14 2.55
CA GLY A 316 -14.36 -3.26 3.50
C GLY A 316 -13.25 -2.43 2.85
N CYS A 317 -13.16 -2.39 1.53
CA CYS A 317 -12.16 -1.65 0.75
C CYS A 317 -10.71 -2.09 1.05
N GLY A 318 -10.50 -3.35 1.48
CA GLY A 318 -9.19 -3.84 1.90
C GLY A 318 -8.65 -3.19 3.19
N TRP A 319 -9.47 -2.46 3.95
CA TRP A 319 -9.00 -1.65 5.07
C TRP A 319 -9.96 -1.61 6.28
N LEU A 320 -11.25 -1.34 6.04
CA LEU A 320 -12.21 -1.10 7.10
C LEU A 320 -12.77 -2.38 7.74
N SER A 321 -12.61 -3.54 7.08
CA SER A 321 -13.12 -4.80 7.61
C SER A 321 -12.20 -5.99 7.30
N SER A 322 -12.04 -6.87 8.29
CA SER A 322 -11.35 -8.15 8.14
C SER A 322 -12.19 -9.35 8.57
N VAL A 323 -11.78 -10.52 8.07
CA VAL A 323 -12.19 -11.84 8.55
C VAL A 323 -10.96 -12.51 9.14
N VAL A 324 -11.08 -13.04 10.36
CA VAL A 324 -10.00 -13.70 11.10
C VAL A 324 -10.37 -15.16 11.33
N GLN A 325 -9.54 -16.08 10.85
CA GLN A 325 -9.74 -17.51 11.00
C GLN A 325 -8.96 -18.02 12.22
N ILE A 326 -9.63 -18.70 13.15
CA ILE A 326 -9.00 -19.25 14.36
C ILE A 326 -9.34 -20.73 14.57
N VAL A 327 -8.61 -21.37 15.48
CA VAL A 327 -8.94 -22.68 16.05
C VAL A 327 -9.38 -22.48 17.51
N PRO A 328 -10.69 -22.41 17.80
CA PRO A 328 -11.18 -22.26 19.16
C PRO A 328 -10.81 -23.47 20.04
N LYS A 329 -10.18 -23.22 21.18
CA LYS A 329 -9.83 -24.25 22.19
C LYS A 329 -10.63 -24.08 23.47
N ASN A 330 -11.00 -22.85 23.80
CA ASN A 330 -11.81 -22.50 24.96
C ASN A 330 -13.02 -21.64 24.55
N LYS A 331 -14.07 -21.70 25.36
CA LYS A 331 -15.21 -20.81 25.21
C LYS A 331 -14.76 -19.35 25.36
N GLY A 332 -15.14 -18.50 24.42
CA GLY A 332 -14.78 -17.08 24.39
C GLY A 332 -13.50 -16.74 23.62
N ASP A 333 -12.83 -17.73 23.01
CA ASP A 333 -11.65 -17.50 22.17
C ASP A 333 -11.95 -16.55 21.00
N GLY A 334 -13.14 -16.61 20.39
CA GLY A 334 -13.54 -15.68 19.33
C GLY A 334 -13.65 -14.22 19.83
N MET A 335 -14.18 -14.00 21.03
CA MET A 335 -14.20 -12.69 21.67
C MET A 335 -12.78 -12.15 21.98
N LEU A 336 -11.87 -13.03 22.42
CA LEU A 336 -10.46 -12.66 22.61
C LEU A 336 -9.79 -12.30 21.28
N ALA A 337 -10.12 -13.02 20.20
CA ALA A 337 -9.62 -12.73 18.86
C ALA A 337 -10.13 -11.36 18.34
N ILE A 338 -11.39 -11.01 18.57
CA ILE A 338 -11.97 -9.70 18.21
C ILE A 338 -11.16 -8.55 18.84
N ASP A 339 -10.96 -8.60 20.16
CA ASP A 339 -10.20 -7.56 20.88
C ASP A 339 -8.75 -7.46 20.38
N ALA A 340 -8.10 -8.61 20.16
CA ALA A 340 -6.75 -8.66 19.63
C ALA A 340 -6.66 -8.11 18.19
N ALA A 341 -7.63 -8.42 17.34
CA ALA A 341 -7.67 -7.95 15.95
C ALA A 341 -7.80 -6.43 15.87
N PHE A 342 -8.65 -5.80 16.68
CA PHE A 342 -8.73 -4.34 16.75
C PHE A 342 -7.44 -3.68 17.24
N LYS A 343 -6.67 -4.34 18.10
CA LYS A 343 -5.35 -3.87 18.53
C LYS A 343 -4.31 -4.02 17.40
N GLY A 344 -4.40 -5.10 16.63
CA GLY A 344 -3.55 -5.34 15.46
C GLY A 344 -3.83 -4.38 14.30
N HIS A 345 -5.06 -3.86 14.19
CA HIS A 345 -5.43 -2.82 13.24
C HIS A 345 -6.38 -1.76 13.85
N PRO A 346 -5.82 -0.70 14.47
CA PRO A 346 -6.61 0.32 15.17
C PRO A 346 -7.53 1.18 14.29
N SER A 347 -7.36 1.19 12.96
CA SER A 347 -8.24 1.94 12.05
C SER A 347 -9.42 1.11 11.54
N MET A 348 -9.41 -0.21 11.77
CA MET A 348 -10.46 -1.13 11.34
C MET A 348 -11.78 -0.85 12.04
N LYS A 349 -12.87 -0.96 11.29
CA LYS A 349 -14.25 -0.74 11.76
C LYS A 349 -14.95 -2.06 12.13
N GLN A 350 -14.72 -3.11 11.36
CA GLN A 350 -15.38 -4.40 11.54
C GLN A 350 -14.38 -5.58 11.55
N VAL A 351 -14.64 -6.57 12.41
CA VAL A 351 -14.00 -7.89 12.34
C VAL A 351 -15.03 -9.00 12.47
N VAL A 352 -14.91 -10.02 11.62
CA VAL A 352 -15.66 -11.29 11.75
C VAL A 352 -14.66 -12.39 12.09
N VAL A 353 -14.93 -13.17 13.13
CA VAL A 353 -14.08 -14.30 13.51
C VAL A 353 -14.78 -15.60 13.13
N VAL A 354 -14.06 -16.51 12.45
CA VAL A 354 -14.61 -17.76 11.90
C VAL A 354 -13.71 -18.96 12.18
N ASP A 355 -14.29 -20.17 12.12
CA ASP A 355 -13.57 -21.44 12.17
C ASP A 355 -12.77 -21.73 10.88
N THR A 356 -11.89 -22.73 10.95
CA THR A 356 -11.02 -23.17 9.83
C THR A 356 -11.72 -23.78 8.63
N ASP A 357 -13.00 -24.14 8.74
CA ASP A 357 -13.80 -24.67 7.63
C ASP A 357 -14.50 -23.58 6.81
N ILE A 358 -14.29 -22.31 7.15
CA ILE A 358 -14.78 -21.15 6.41
C ILE A 358 -13.65 -20.56 5.59
N ASP A 359 -13.81 -20.53 4.27
CA ASP A 359 -12.94 -19.75 3.38
C ASP A 359 -13.14 -18.25 3.68
N VAL A 360 -12.11 -17.61 4.22
CA VAL A 360 -12.14 -16.20 4.62
C VAL A 360 -12.19 -15.23 3.44
N SER A 361 -11.86 -15.70 2.23
CA SER A 361 -11.86 -14.90 1.00
C SER A 361 -13.17 -14.98 0.23
N ASP A 362 -14.04 -15.97 0.50
CA ASP A 362 -15.38 -16.03 -0.09
C ASP A 362 -16.40 -15.32 0.81
N PRO A 363 -16.88 -14.12 0.44
CA PRO A 363 -17.82 -13.37 1.26
C PRO A 363 -19.13 -14.14 1.52
N ARG A 364 -19.54 -15.06 0.63
CA ARG A 364 -20.74 -15.89 0.81
C ARG A 364 -20.53 -16.94 1.90
N ARG A 365 -19.32 -17.50 2.02
CA ARG A 365 -18.98 -18.45 3.08
C ARG A 365 -18.94 -17.75 4.44
N VAL A 366 -18.40 -16.54 4.49
CA VAL A 366 -18.37 -15.71 5.70
C VAL A 366 -19.78 -15.30 6.14
N GLU A 367 -20.62 -14.84 5.20
CA GLU A 367 -22.03 -14.54 5.48
C GLU A 367 -22.79 -15.78 5.96
N TRP A 368 -22.58 -16.94 5.32
CA TRP A 368 -23.18 -18.19 5.76
C TRP A 368 -22.79 -18.57 7.19
N ALA A 369 -21.53 -18.37 7.57
CA ALA A 369 -21.08 -18.59 8.95
C ALA A 369 -21.83 -17.68 9.93
N LEU A 370 -21.97 -16.38 9.63
CA LEU A 370 -22.76 -15.45 10.43
C LEU A 370 -24.23 -15.88 10.53
N MET A 371 -24.83 -16.39 9.46
CA MET A 371 -26.25 -16.77 9.48
C MET A 371 -26.54 -18.09 10.20
N THR A 372 -25.52 -18.94 10.39
CA THR A 372 -25.71 -20.29 10.93
C THR A 372 -25.04 -20.53 12.27
N ARG A 373 -24.05 -19.70 12.67
CA ARG A 373 -23.23 -19.91 13.87
C ARG A 373 -23.24 -18.74 14.85
N TRP A 374 -23.74 -17.58 14.46
CA TRP A 374 -23.75 -16.35 15.26
C TRP A 374 -25.15 -16.02 15.77
N GLN A 375 -25.26 -15.59 17.03
CA GLN A 375 -26.46 -14.97 17.59
C GLN A 375 -26.16 -13.51 17.96
N PRO A 376 -26.83 -12.53 17.33
CA PRO A 376 -26.43 -11.11 17.43
C PRO A 376 -26.38 -10.55 18.86
N ASP A 377 -27.24 -11.00 19.76
CA ASP A 377 -27.36 -10.49 21.12
C ASP A 377 -26.23 -10.95 22.06
N ARG A 378 -25.62 -12.09 21.77
CA ARG A 378 -24.57 -12.71 22.62
C ARG A 378 -23.19 -12.77 21.97
N ASP A 379 -23.13 -12.87 20.64
CA ASP A 379 -21.91 -13.15 19.89
C ASP A 379 -21.38 -11.88 19.19
N THR A 380 -21.76 -10.69 19.69
CA THR A 380 -21.38 -9.38 19.14
C THR A 380 -20.74 -8.49 20.19
N VAL A 381 -19.70 -7.75 19.79
CA VAL A 381 -19.12 -6.65 20.56
C VAL A 381 -19.28 -5.36 19.77
N VAL A 382 -19.93 -4.35 20.37
CA VAL A 382 -19.99 -2.99 19.81
C VAL A 382 -19.18 -2.04 20.69
N LEU A 383 -18.14 -1.43 20.12
CA LEU A 383 -17.29 -0.45 20.78
C LEU A 383 -17.67 0.94 20.29
N GLN A 384 -18.16 1.79 21.20
CA GLN A 384 -18.52 3.18 20.91
C GLN A 384 -17.35 4.12 21.19
N GLY A 385 -17.36 5.31 20.57
CA GLY A 385 -16.41 6.36 20.90
C GLY A 385 -14.95 6.05 20.52
N GLN A 386 -14.74 5.21 19.51
CA GLN A 386 -13.41 4.74 19.13
C GLN A 386 -12.79 5.65 18.06
N ARG A 387 -11.47 5.81 18.07
CA ARG A 387 -10.77 6.32 16.89
C ARG A 387 -10.90 5.31 15.74
N GLY A 388 -11.21 5.81 14.56
CA GLY A 388 -11.33 5.02 13.33
C GLY A 388 -10.35 5.47 12.25
N SER A 389 -10.57 5.00 11.03
CA SER A 389 -9.87 5.53 9.87
C SER A 389 -10.40 6.92 9.50
N SER A 390 -9.50 7.83 9.13
CA SER A 390 -9.89 9.11 8.52
C SER A 390 -10.65 8.96 7.20
N LEU A 391 -10.51 7.79 6.56
CA LEU A 391 -11.11 7.41 5.28
C LEU A 391 -12.56 6.91 5.42
N ASP A 392 -13.03 6.58 6.62
CA ASP A 392 -14.42 6.19 6.84
C ASP A 392 -15.32 7.44 6.75
N PRO A 393 -16.15 7.60 5.71
CA PRO A 393 -17.00 8.79 5.55
C PRO A 393 -18.12 8.85 6.59
N SER A 394 -18.43 7.75 7.29
CA SER A 394 -19.51 7.71 8.28
C SER A 394 -19.06 8.10 9.68
N ARG A 395 -17.77 8.42 9.88
CA ARG A 395 -17.24 8.86 11.17
C ARG A 395 -17.76 10.25 11.53
N THR A 396 -17.71 10.60 12.81
CA THR A 396 -18.00 11.98 13.25
C THR A 396 -16.92 12.95 12.79
N GLU A 397 -17.22 14.25 12.82
CA GLU A 397 -16.27 15.32 12.49
C GLU A 397 -14.97 15.21 13.31
N ASP A 398 -15.07 14.86 14.59
CA ASP A 398 -13.94 14.62 15.51
C ASP A 398 -13.10 13.36 15.19
N GLY A 399 -13.44 12.62 14.13
CA GLY A 399 -12.73 11.42 13.70
C GLY A 399 -13.06 10.16 14.52
N ILE A 400 -14.19 10.18 15.23
CA ILE A 400 -14.64 9.10 16.10
C ILE A 400 -15.67 8.25 15.35
N THR A 401 -15.66 6.94 15.58
CA THR A 401 -16.61 5.98 15.00
C THR A 401 -17.03 4.93 16.03
N SER A 402 -17.96 4.07 15.63
CA SER A 402 -18.24 2.82 16.35
C SER A 402 -17.60 1.65 15.61
N LYS A 403 -17.22 0.62 16.35
CA LYS A 403 -16.63 -0.61 15.81
C LYS A 403 -17.47 -1.80 16.20
N ILE A 404 -17.48 -2.83 15.36
CA ILE A 404 -18.23 -4.07 15.59
C ILE A 404 -17.35 -5.30 15.38
N GLY A 405 -17.34 -6.19 16.37
CA GLY A 405 -16.79 -7.53 16.26
C GLY A 405 -17.91 -8.56 16.30
N MET A 406 -17.84 -9.57 15.44
CA MET A 406 -18.81 -10.67 15.37
C MET A 406 -18.08 -12.00 15.48
N ASP A 407 -18.46 -12.80 16.47
CA ASP A 407 -17.93 -14.15 16.70
C ASP A 407 -18.84 -15.18 16.03
N ALA A 408 -18.44 -15.67 14.86
CA ALA A 408 -19.15 -16.71 14.13
C ALA A 408 -18.48 -18.09 14.30
N THR A 409 -17.71 -18.27 15.38
CA THR A 409 -17.07 -19.55 15.70
C THR A 409 -18.00 -20.49 16.47
N LEU A 410 -17.74 -21.79 16.37
CA LEU A 410 -18.41 -22.80 17.18
C LEU A 410 -17.75 -22.96 18.55
N ASP A 411 -18.56 -23.10 19.60
CA ASP A 411 -18.08 -23.42 20.95
C ASP A 411 -17.28 -24.75 20.92
N PRO A 412 -16.11 -24.85 21.57
CA PRO A 412 -15.33 -26.08 21.60
C PRO A 412 -16.12 -27.27 22.15
N GLY A 413 -16.06 -28.41 21.44
CA GLY A 413 -16.71 -29.65 21.85
C GLY A 413 -18.20 -29.76 21.50
N ILE A 414 -18.78 -28.77 20.80
CA ILE A 414 -20.13 -28.90 20.23
C ILE A 414 -20.14 -29.94 19.09
N ASP A 415 -21.28 -30.59 18.88
CA ASP A 415 -21.53 -31.36 17.66
C ASP A 415 -21.56 -30.39 16.46
N ARG A 416 -20.57 -30.52 15.56
CA ARG A 416 -20.42 -29.66 14.39
C ARG A 416 -21.36 -30.04 13.25
N SER A 417 -21.92 -31.25 13.24
CA SER A 417 -22.72 -31.76 12.12
C SER A 417 -23.93 -30.90 11.72
N PRO A 418 -24.65 -30.20 12.62
CA PRO A 418 -25.73 -29.28 12.24
C PRO A 418 -25.24 -27.97 11.61
N TYR A 419 -23.94 -27.69 11.73
CA TYR A 419 -23.30 -26.43 11.35
C TYR A 419 -22.32 -26.60 10.20
N GLU A 420 -22.32 -27.73 9.50
CA GLU A 420 -21.49 -28.00 8.32
C GLU A 420 -22.30 -27.80 7.03
N SER A 421 -21.67 -27.17 6.02
CA SER A 421 -22.25 -27.05 4.68
C SER A 421 -21.99 -28.32 3.89
N VAL A 422 -23.02 -28.86 3.23
CA VAL A 422 -22.89 -29.93 2.22
C VAL A 422 -22.82 -29.40 0.80
N LEU A 423 -22.87 -28.06 0.64
CA LEU A 423 -22.78 -27.33 -0.61
C LEU A 423 -21.36 -26.81 -0.85
#